data_AF-A0A927U9S5-F1
#
_entry.id   AF-A0A927U9S5-F1
#
_cell.length_a   1.000
_cell.length_b   1.000
_cell.length_c   1.000
_cell.angle_alpha   90.00
_cell.angle_beta   90.00
_cell.angle_gamma   90.00
#
_symmetry.space_group_name_H-M   'P 1'
#
loop_
_entity.id
_entity.type
_entity.pdbx_description
1 polymer ?
#
loop_
_entity_poly.entity_id
_entity_poly.type
_entity_poly.pdbx_seq_one_letter_code
_entity_poly.pdbx_strand_id
1 'polypeptide(L)'
;MKDTKERRHEIKKVLLNNLVLTEDKKLAPGPDIRVTLWGIGDGAGETFFFGVKKKVYEMISDYSNNTQAIYRAAEQMKDVGRMLSLETVDSGACVLVRHIFFRPVVLVLEENALEDTPEENIDNNGENKELILSAYCGRAILSGVSMRHAINQVEKIFGGKIKRYIATKEME
;
A
#
# COMPACT_ATOMS: atom_id res chain seq x y z
N MET A 1 0.67 -10.83 9.74
CA MET A 1 0.47 -9.43 9.28
C MET A 1 -0.93 -8.98 9.70
N LYS A 2 -1.10 -7.97 10.57
CA LYS A 2 -2.43 -7.51 10.98
C LYS A 2 -3.06 -6.65 9.88
N ASP A 3 -3.53 -7.30 8.81
CA ASP A 3 -4.46 -6.68 7.86
C ASP A 3 -5.81 -6.48 8.57
N THR A 4 -5.87 -5.46 9.43
CA THR A 4 -7.05 -5.22 10.26
C THR A 4 -8.25 -4.88 9.39
N LYS A 5 -9.44 -5.26 9.87
CA LYS A 5 -10.71 -4.87 9.21
C LYS A 5 -10.81 -3.35 9.05
N GLU A 6 -10.26 -2.62 10.01
CA GLU A 6 -10.13 -1.16 10.01
C GLU A 6 -9.28 -0.66 8.84
N ARG A 7 -8.09 -1.23 8.62
CA ARG A 7 -7.22 -0.86 7.48
C ARG A 7 -7.90 -1.12 6.15
N ARG A 8 -8.55 -2.28 5.98
CA ARG A 8 -9.31 -2.58 4.75
C ARG A 8 -10.46 -1.59 4.55
N HIS A 9 -11.13 -1.18 5.62
CA HIS A 9 -12.22 -0.20 5.56
C HIS A 9 -11.71 1.19 5.16
N GLU A 10 -10.60 1.61 5.75
CA GLU A 10 -9.93 2.88 5.46
C GLU A 10 -9.49 2.95 3.99
N ILE A 11 -8.81 1.90 3.51
CA ILE A 11 -8.39 1.79 2.11
C ILE A 11 -9.60 1.73 1.17
N LYS A 12 -10.70 1.09 1.58
CA LYS A 12 -11.95 1.10 0.80
C LYS A 12 -12.47 2.54 0.65
N LYS A 13 -12.46 3.37 1.70
CA LYS A 13 -12.86 4.78 1.61
C LYS A 13 -11.98 5.54 0.60
N VAL A 14 -10.66 5.33 0.66
CA VAL A 14 -9.71 5.94 -0.30
C VAL A 14 -10.03 5.55 -1.75
N LEU A 15 -10.23 4.26 -2.00
CA LEU A 15 -10.52 3.74 -3.34
C LEU A 15 -11.90 4.14 -3.87
N LEU A 16 -12.86 4.44 -2.97
CA LEU A 16 -14.15 5.04 -3.32
C LEU A 16 -14.06 6.56 -3.58
N ASN A 17 -12.85 7.12 -3.60
CA ASN A 17 -12.58 8.54 -3.77
C ASN A 17 -13.18 9.43 -2.66
N ASN A 18 -13.33 8.87 -1.47
CA ASN A 18 -13.75 9.61 -0.29
C ASN A 18 -12.52 10.17 0.44
N LEU A 19 -12.00 11.28 -0.08
CA LEU A 19 -10.75 11.87 0.37
C LEU A 19 -10.95 13.33 0.76
N VAL A 20 -10.26 13.74 1.82
CA VAL A 20 -10.17 15.13 2.30
C VAL A 20 -8.71 15.54 2.27
N LEU A 21 -8.43 16.79 1.91
CA LEU A 21 -7.08 17.35 1.97
C LEU A 21 -6.81 17.82 3.39
N THR A 22 -5.75 17.31 4.02
CA THR A 22 -5.31 17.76 5.35
C THR A 22 -4.48 19.03 5.24
N GLU A 23 -4.23 19.69 6.38
CA GLU A 23 -3.39 20.89 6.48
C GLU A 23 -1.97 20.65 5.93
N ASP A 24 -1.46 19.42 6.08
CA ASP A 24 -0.17 18.97 5.56
C ASP A 24 -0.13 18.76 4.03
N LYS A 25 -1.20 19.12 3.32
CA LYS A 25 -1.39 18.87 1.87
C LYS A 25 -1.34 17.39 1.49
N LYS A 26 -1.58 16.49 2.44
CA LYS A 26 -1.77 15.05 2.20
C LYS A 26 -3.26 14.75 2.04
N LEU A 27 -3.57 13.65 1.37
CA LEU A 27 -4.94 13.16 1.29
C LEU A 27 -5.22 12.22 2.46
N ALA A 28 -6.34 12.41 3.15
CA ALA A 28 -6.80 11.52 4.20
C ALA A 28 -8.17 10.95 3.85
N PRO A 29 -8.53 9.75 4.33
CA PRO A 29 -9.87 9.22 4.18
C PRO A 29 -10.88 10.14 4.89
N GLY A 30 -11.98 10.47 4.21
CA GLY A 30 -13.04 11.30 4.80
C GLY A 30 -13.83 10.58 5.91
N PRO A 31 -14.50 11.34 6.80
CA PRO A 31 -15.30 10.77 7.88
C PRO A 31 -16.48 9.95 7.33
N ASP A 32 -17.23 10.50 6.38
CA ASP A 32 -18.45 9.91 5.82
C ASP A 32 -18.16 9.01 4.61
N ILE A 33 -18.88 7.90 4.43
CA ILE A 33 -18.81 7.14 3.17
C ILE A 33 -19.55 7.89 2.07
N ARG A 34 -18.81 8.49 1.15
CA ARG A 34 -19.35 9.11 -0.07
C ARG A 34 -18.94 8.29 -1.29
N VAL A 35 -19.92 7.81 -2.05
CA VAL A 35 -19.70 7.22 -3.37
C VAL A 35 -19.97 8.30 -4.39
N THR A 36 -18.93 8.76 -5.07
CA THR A 36 -19.09 9.70 -6.19
C THR A 36 -19.47 8.91 -7.44
N LEU A 37 -20.51 9.34 -8.16
CA LEU A 37 -20.94 8.73 -9.43
C LEU A 37 -19.82 8.72 -10.49
N TRP A 38 -18.93 9.72 -10.45
CA TRP A 38 -17.72 9.79 -11.27
C TRP A 38 -16.70 8.69 -10.97
N GLY A 39 -16.79 8.06 -9.79
CA GLY A 39 -15.91 6.95 -9.39
C GLY A 39 -16.20 5.64 -10.11
N ILE A 40 -17.29 5.51 -10.89
CA ILE A 40 -17.61 4.27 -11.63
C ILE A 40 -16.50 3.95 -12.64
N GLY A 41 -15.96 4.95 -13.35
CA GLY A 41 -14.82 4.77 -14.27
C GLY A 41 -13.53 4.34 -13.55
N ASP A 42 -13.35 4.81 -12.31
CA ASP A 42 -12.24 4.42 -11.43
C ASP A 42 -12.50 3.07 -10.73
N GLY A 43 -13.64 2.43 -10.99
CA GLY A 43 -13.97 1.13 -10.41
C GLY A 43 -14.50 1.19 -8.98
N ALA A 44 -15.06 2.33 -8.56
CA ALA A 44 -15.70 2.51 -7.25
C ALA A 44 -16.88 1.55 -7.06
N GLY A 45 -17.63 1.25 -8.14
CA GLY A 45 -18.72 0.27 -8.10
C GLY A 45 -18.23 -1.12 -7.69
N GLU A 46 -17.23 -1.67 -8.37
CA GLU A 46 -16.70 -2.99 -8.01
C GLU A 46 -15.97 -2.98 -6.68
N THR A 47 -15.32 -1.87 -6.32
CA THR A 47 -14.74 -1.70 -4.98
C THR A 47 -15.82 -1.75 -3.90
N PHE A 48 -16.99 -1.15 -4.16
CA PHE A 48 -18.12 -1.16 -3.24
C PHE A 48 -18.68 -2.57 -3.07
N PHE A 49 -18.97 -3.27 -4.18
CA PHE A 49 -19.63 -4.59 -4.19
C PHE A 49 -18.70 -5.78 -3.91
N PHE A 50 -17.52 -5.82 -4.53
CA PHE A 50 -16.58 -6.95 -4.43
C PHE A 50 -15.44 -6.72 -3.44
N GLY A 51 -15.31 -5.50 -2.92
CA GLY A 51 -14.33 -5.13 -1.91
C GLY A 51 -12.95 -4.81 -2.47
N VAL A 52 -11.93 -5.00 -1.64
CA VAL A 52 -10.54 -4.63 -1.93
C VAL A 52 -9.70 -5.90 -2.13
N LYS A 53 -8.82 -5.89 -3.11
CA LYS A 53 -7.79 -6.90 -3.33
C LYS A 53 -6.46 -6.36 -2.82
N LYS A 54 -5.72 -7.19 -2.07
CA LYS A 54 -4.40 -6.90 -1.54
C LYS A 54 -3.34 -7.78 -2.21
N LYS A 55 -2.14 -7.24 -2.38
CA LYS A 55 -0.91 -7.99 -2.63
C LYS A 55 0.21 -7.40 -1.76
N VAL A 56 1.09 -8.24 -1.28
CA VAL A 56 2.19 -7.86 -0.39
C VAL A 56 3.51 -8.16 -1.08
N TYR A 57 4.52 -7.35 -0.82
CA TYR A 57 5.86 -7.43 -1.39
C TYR A 57 6.87 -7.10 -0.29
N GLU A 58 8.04 -7.71 -0.36
CA GLU A 58 9.15 -7.43 0.55
C GLU A 58 10.10 -6.46 -0.14
N MET A 59 10.48 -5.40 0.55
CA MET A 59 11.41 -4.41 0.04
C MET A 59 12.77 -4.60 0.70
N ILE A 60 13.79 -4.87 -0.11
CA ILE A 60 15.16 -4.91 0.38
C ILE A 60 15.73 -3.50 0.33
N SER A 61 16.23 -3.06 1.47
CA SER A 61 16.89 -1.77 1.64
C SER A 61 18.38 -1.99 1.85
N ASP A 62 19.20 -1.16 1.19
CA ASP A 62 20.65 -1.08 1.45
C ASP A 62 20.98 -0.18 2.65
N TYR A 63 19.99 0.54 3.17
CA TYR A 63 20.17 1.42 4.31
C TYR A 63 20.31 0.62 5.60
N SER A 64 21.19 1.07 6.48
CA SER A 64 21.43 0.47 7.80
C SER A 64 20.25 0.58 8.77
N ASN A 65 19.28 1.46 8.47
CA ASN A 65 18.09 1.66 9.29
C ASN A 65 16.83 1.75 8.42
N ASN A 66 15.83 0.95 8.75
CA ASN A 66 14.53 0.90 8.08
C ASN A 66 13.77 2.22 8.14
N THR A 67 13.90 3.00 9.22
CA THR A 67 13.28 4.32 9.30
C THR A 67 13.85 5.27 8.24
N GLN A 68 15.16 5.20 7.97
CA GLN A 68 15.78 5.98 6.89
C GLN A 68 15.29 5.51 5.52
N ALA A 69 15.13 4.19 5.34
CA ALA A 69 14.58 3.61 4.13
C ALA A 69 13.16 4.11 3.86
N ILE A 70 12.28 4.11 4.88
CA ILE A 70 10.90 4.62 4.77
C ILE A 70 10.87 6.10 4.46
N TYR A 71 11.72 6.91 5.10
CA TYR A 71 11.77 8.35 4.82
C TYR A 71 12.15 8.64 3.36
N ARG A 72 13.22 8.00 2.87
CA ARG A 72 13.64 8.11 1.47
C ARG A 72 12.59 7.57 0.51
N ALA A 73 11.95 6.47 0.88
CA ALA A 73 10.87 5.90 0.12
C ALA A 73 9.66 6.84 0.04
N ALA A 74 9.30 7.50 1.13
CA ALA A 74 8.22 8.48 1.17
C ALA A 74 8.50 9.68 0.26
N GLU A 75 9.75 10.15 0.20
CA GLU A 75 10.16 11.20 -0.75
C GLU A 75 9.96 10.73 -2.20
N GLN A 76 10.45 9.53 -2.51
CA GLN A 76 10.38 8.94 -3.85
C GLN A 76 8.95 8.59 -4.30
N MET A 77 8.11 8.13 -3.37
CA MET A 77 6.72 7.77 -3.66
C MET A 77 5.85 8.99 -3.97
N LYS A 78 6.23 10.20 -3.53
CA LYS A 78 5.53 11.46 -3.91
C LYS A 78 5.53 11.68 -5.43
N ASP A 79 6.54 11.19 -6.13
CA ASP A 79 6.64 11.35 -7.58
C ASP A 79 5.76 10.35 -8.34
N VAL A 80 5.38 9.24 -7.70
CA VAL A 80 4.53 8.19 -8.28
C VAL A 80 3.05 8.54 -8.15
N GLY A 81 2.67 9.21 -7.07
CA GLY A 81 1.26 9.48 -6.79
C GLY A 81 1.03 10.50 -5.69
N ARG A 82 -0.21 10.57 -5.23
CA ARG A 82 -0.61 11.51 -4.18
C ARG A 82 -0.40 10.89 -2.82
N MET A 83 0.39 11.53 -1.96
CA MET A 83 0.61 11.05 -0.60
C MET A 83 -0.70 10.98 0.19
N LEU A 84 -0.84 9.88 0.91
CA LEU A 84 -1.95 9.61 1.80
C LEU A 84 -1.50 9.66 3.26
N SER A 85 -2.39 10.09 4.14
CA SER A 85 -2.31 9.89 5.58
C SER A 85 -3.37 8.86 5.94
N LEU A 86 -2.95 7.71 6.46
CA LEU A 86 -3.83 6.68 6.97
C LEU A 86 -3.66 6.62 8.49
N GLU A 87 -4.76 6.60 9.24
CA GLU A 87 -4.76 6.47 10.70
C GLU A 87 -4.25 5.08 11.12
N THR A 88 -4.44 4.06 10.29
CA THR A 88 -3.99 2.69 10.59
C THR A 88 -2.50 2.44 10.30
N VAL A 89 -1.75 3.47 9.89
CA VAL A 89 -0.33 3.38 9.54
C VAL A 89 0.44 4.47 10.28
N ASP A 90 0.96 4.12 11.46
CA ASP A 90 1.68 5.06 12.33
C ASP A 90 3.05 5.47 11.75
N SER A 91 3.85 4.50 11.32
CA SER A 91 5.24 4.69 10.89
C SER A 91 5.48 4.12 9.49
N GLY A 92 4.78 4.69 8.49
CA GLY A 92 4.86 4.22 7.10
C GLY A 92 4.58 5.29 6.07
N ALA A 93 4.86 4.97 4.80
CA ALA A 93 4.60 5.82 3.65
C ALA A 93 3.40 5.28 2.86
N CYS A 94 2.39 6.12 2.65
CA CYS A 94 1.20 5.75 1.89
C CYS A 94 1.04 6.65 0.67
N VAL A 95 0.72 6.07 -0.49
CA VAL A 95 0.48 6.82 -1.72
C VAL A 95 -0.70 6.25 -2.50
N LEU A 96 -1.50 7.15 -3.07
CA LEU A 96 -2.53 6.85 -4.04
C LEU A 96 -1.98 7.05 -5.45
N VAL A 97 -1.85 5.96 -6.19
CA VAL A 97 -1.45 5.96 -7.59
C VAL A 97 -2.71 5.94 -8.45
N ARG A 98 -2.92 7.01 -9.22
CA ARG A 98 -4.01 7.11 -10.21
C ARG A 98 -3.43 7.04 -11.61
N HIS A 99 -4.15 6.38 -12.49
CA HIS A 99 -3.77 6.27 -13.89
C HIS A 99 -5.01 6.46 -14.77
N ILE A 100 -4.81 6.90 -16.00
CA ILE A 100 -5.92 7.15 -16.94
C ILE A 100 -6.57 5.83 -17.38
N PHE A 101 -5.76 4.80 -17.60
CA PHE A 101 -6.20 3.50 -18.11
C PHE A 101 -6.28 2.38 -17.07
N PHE A 102 -5.70 2.60 -15.89
CA PHE A 102 -5.65 1.59 -14.82
C PHE A 102 -6.40 2.10 -13.61
N ARG A 103 -6.93 1.16 -12.84
CA ARG A 103 -7.67 1.48 -11.62
C ARG A 103 -6.72 2.11 -10.59
N PRO A 104 -7.25 2.96 -9.69
CA PRO A 104 -6.49 3.50 -8.59
C PRO A 104 -5.93 2.37 -7.72
N VAL A 105 -4.66 2.52 -7.33
CA VAL A 105 -3.95 1.61 -6.45
C VAL A 105 -3.43 2.40 -5.25
N VAL A 106 -3.69 1.89 -4.06
CA VAL A 106 -3.09 2.40 -2.83
C VAL A 106 -1.88 1.55 -2.51
N LEU A 107 -0.72 2.19 -2.37
CA LEU A 107 0.51 1.54 -1.93
C LEU A 107 0.82 2.00 -0.51
N VAL A 108 1.11 1.05 0.36
CA VAL A 108 1.45 1.26 1.76
C VAL A 108 2.79 0.58 2.01
N LEU A 109 3.80 1.37 2.35
CA LEU A 109 5.10 0.88 2.79
C LEU A 109 5.18 1.05 4.30
N GLU A 110 5.41 -0.05 5.02
CA GLU A 110 5.50 -0.06 6.47
C GLU A 110 6.64 -0.98 6.92
N GLU A 111 7.18 -0.69 8.09
CA GLU A 111 8.08 -1.59 8.79
C GLU A 111 7.23 -2.56 9.61
N ASN A 112 7.43 -3.86 9.45
CA ASN A 112 6.72 -4.86 10.21
C ASN A 112 7.71 -5.73 10.99
N ALA A 113 7.42 -5.94 12.27
CA ALA A 113 8.10 -6.95 13.06
C ALA A 113 7.55 -8.32 12.63
N LEU A 114 8.40 -9.25 12.17
CA LEU A 114 7.97 -10.63 11.98
C LEU A 114 7.76 -11.28 13.34
N GLU A 115 6.52 -11.62 13.67
CA GLU A 115 6.21 -12.48 14.82
C GLU A 115 6.24 -13.98 14.46
N ASP A 116 6.37 -14.38 13.18
CA ASP A 116 6.23 -15.78 12.75
C ASP A 116 7.28 -16.24 11.73
N THR A 117 8.56 -16.27 12.11
CA THR A 117 9.57 -17.11 11.44
C THR A 117 10.11 -18.14 12.42
N PRO A 118 10.13 -19.45 12.08
CA PRO A 118 10.83 -20.46 12.87
C PRO A 118 12.32 -20.10 12.96
N GLU A 119 12.90 -20.36 14.13
CA GLU A 119 14.16 -19.86 14.70
C GLU A 119 15.48 -20.17 13.93
N GLU A 120 15.52 -20.17 12.59
CA GLU A 120 16.71 -20.62 11.85
C GLU A 120 17.49 -19.54 11.07
N ASN A 121 17.15 -18.25 11.16
CA ASN A 121 18.06 -17.19 10.70
C ASN A 121 18.06 -16.00 11.67
N ILE A 122 18.62 -16.24 12.85
CA ILE A 122 18.96 -15.21 13.83
C ILE A 122 20.32 -14.63 13.41
N ASP A 123 20.30 -13.57 12.61
CA ASP A 123 21.45 -12.67 12.52
C ASP A 123 21.59 -11.93 13.86
N ASN A 124 22.82 -11.81 14.34
CA ASN A 124 23.20 -11.42 15.71
C ASN A 124 22.91 -9.96 16.13
N ASN A 125 21.95 -9.27 15.50
CA ASN A 125 21.49 -7.96 15.92
C ASN A 125 19.96 -7.98 16.01
N GLY A 126 19.44 -8.03 17.23
CA GLY A 126 18.03 -8.18 17.54
C GLY A 126 17.11 -7.24 16.74
N GLU A 127 15.99 -7.82 16.32
CA GLU A 127 14.89 -7.26 15.53
C GLU A 127 15.11 -7.29 14.00
N ASN A 128 14.86 -8.46 13.39
CA ASN A 128 14.61 -8.58 11.95
C ASN A 128 13.27 -7.89 11.61
N LYS A 129 13.30 -6.57 11.49
CA LYS A 129 12.17 -5.79 10.95
C LYS A 129 12.30 -5.76 9.44
N GLU A 130 11.31 -6.31 8.75
CA GLU A 130 11.27 -6.28 7.29
C GLU A 130 10.44 -5.08 6.81
N LEU A 131 10.88 -4.50 5.70
CA LEU A 131 10.13 -3.44 5.01
C LEU A 131 9.11 -4.10 4.07
N ILE A 132 7.83 -3.86 4.34
CA ILE A 132 6.74 -4.47 3.60
C ILE A 132 6.03 -3.41 2.76
N LEU A 133 5.94 -3.68 1.46
CA LEU A 133 5.13 -2.91 0.52
C LEU A 133 3.82 -3.65 0.24
N SER A 134 2.71 -3.14 0.75
CA SER A 134 1.36 -3.63 0.46
C SER A 134 0.71 -2.79 -0.64
N ALA A 135 0.22 -3.45 -1.69
CA ALA A 135 -0.56 -2.86 -2.77
C ALA A 135 -2.03 -3.26 -2.66
N TYR A 136 -2.91 -2.27 -2.72
CA TYR A 136 -4.35 -2.44 -2.60
C TYR A 136 -5.07 -1.84 -3.82
N CYS A 137 -6.05 -2.55 -4.34
CA CYS A 137 -6.85 -2.13 -5.48
C CYS A 137 -8.29 -2.61 -5.31
N GLY A 138 -9.26 -1.90 -5.89
CA GLY A 138 -10.62 -2.40 -6.00
C GLY A 138 -10.66 -3.79 -6.64
N ARG A 139 -11.44 -4.72 -6.07
CA ARG A 139 -11.50 -6.09 -6.58
C ARG A 139 -12.19 -6.10 -7.94
N ALA A 140 -11.44 -6.46 -8.96
CA ALA A 140 -11.89 -6.60 -10.35
C ALA A 140 -11.03 -7.61 -11.10
N ILE A 141 -11.49 -8.07 -12.26
CA ILE A 141 -10.78 -9.05 -13.11
C ILE A 141 -9.36 -8.57 -13.44
N LEU A 142 -9.19 -7.28 -13.77
CA LEU A 142 -7.90 -6.69 -14.15
C LEU A 142 -7.15 -5.97 -13.01
N SER A 143 -7.61 -6.12 -11.77
CA SER A 143 -6.95 -5.53 -10.58
C SER A 143 -5.46 -5.92 -10.47
N GLY A 144 -5.11 -7.13 -10.90
CA GLY A 144 -3.73 -7.62 -10.90
C GLY A 144 -2.79 -6.80 -11.79
N VAL A 145 -3.27 -6.34 -12.94
CA VAL A 145 -2.49 -5.55 -13.90
C VAL A 145 -2.26 -4.13 -13.36
N SER A 146 -3.31 -3.53 -12.78
CA SER A 146 -3.22 -2.18 -12.19
C SER A 146 -2.21 -2.16 -11.03
N MET A 147 -2.29 -3.14 -10.12
CA MET A 147 -1.31 -3.28 -9.03
C MET A 147 0.11 -3.48 -9.56
N ARG A 148 0.31 -4.39 -10.53
CA ARG A 148 1.63 -4.65 -11.11
C ARG A 148 2.22 -3.40 -11.77
N HIS A 149 1.39 -2.61 -12.46
CA HIS A 149 1.84 -1.36 -13.06
C HIS A 149 2.31 -0.36 -12.00
N ALA A 150 1.51 -0.13 -10.96
CA ALA A 150 1.86 0.77 -9.87
C ALA A 150 3.15 0.33 -9.16
N ILE A 151 3.30 -0.96 -8.89
CA ILE A 151 4.50 -1.51 -8.27
C ILE A 151 5.71 -1.37 -9.18
N ASN A 152 5.57 -1.61 -10.49
CA ASN A 152 6.69 -1.44 -11.42
C ASN A 152 7.19 0.03 -11.46
N GLN A 153 6.31 1.02 -11.26
CA GLN A 153 6.74 2.43 -11.17
C GLN A 153 7.59 2.67 -9.91
N VAL A 154 7.13 2.12 -8.78
CA VAL A 154 7.86 2.14 -7.51
C VAL A 154 9.18 1.39 -7.67
N GLU A 155 9.19 0.14 -8.14
CA GLU A 155 10.38 -0.68 -8.41
C GLU A 155 11.44 0.09 -9.21
N LYS A 156 11.05 0.83 -10.26
CA LYS A 156 11.98 1.62 -11.06
C LYS A 156 12.67 2.73 -10.26
N ILE A 157 11.96 3.37 -9.35
CA ILE A 157 12.51 4.47 -8.53
C ILE A 157 13.44 3.91 -7.45
N PHE A 158 13.11 2.73 -6.89
CA PHE A 158 13.97 2.03 -5.93
C PHE A 158 15.11 1.23 -6.59
N GLY A 159 15.29 1.34 -7.92
CA GLY A 159 16.37 0.66 -8.64
C GLY A 159 16.24 -0.86 -8.70
N GLY A 160 15.01 -1.39 -8.65
CA GLY A 160 14.71 -2.82 -8.83
C GLY A 160 14.85 -3.71 -7.60
N LYS A 161 14.99 -3.12 -6.40
CA LYS A 161 15.29 -3.84 -5.14
C LYS A 161 14.08 -4.40 -4.38
N ILE A 162 12.92 -4.49 -5.03
CA ILE A 162 11.71 -5.05 -4.40
C ILE A 162 11.68 -6.54 -4.74
N LYS A 163 11.90 -7.40 -3.74
CA LYS A 163 11.70 -8.84 -3.92
C LYS A 163 10.21 -9.14 -3.84
N ARG A 164 9.71 -9.81 -4.86
CA ARG A 164 8.31 -10.23 -4.88
C ARG A 164 8.13 -11.41 -3.95
N TYR A 165 7.74 -11.15 -2.72
CA TYR A 165 7.11 -12.18 -1.90
C TYR A 165 5.71 -12.43 -2.46
N ILE A 166 5.49 -13.58 -3.09
CA ILE A 166 4.12 -14.07 -3.24
C ILE A 166 3.76 -14.54 -1.85
N ALA A 167 3.11 -13.69 -1.05
CA ALA A 167 2.55 -14.13 0.23
C ALA A 167 1.80 -15.43 -0.04
N THR A 168 2.32 -16.52 0.53
CA THR A 168 1.78 -17.86 0.36
C THR A 168 0.40 -17.84 0.97
N LYS A 169 -0.61 -17.66 0.12
CA LYS A 169 -2.01 -18.01 0.28
C LYS A 169 -2.46 -18.04 1.76
N GLU A 170 -2.89 -16.89 2.31
CA GLU A 170 -3.83 -16.95 3.42
C GLU A 170 -5.06 -17.71 2.90
N MET A 171 -5.30 -18.88 3.49
CA MET A 171 -6.47 -19.72 3.25
C MET A 171 -7.75 -18.90 3.45
N GLU A 172 -8.76 -19.28 2.67
CA GLU A 172 -10.08 -18.68 2.50
C GLU A 172 -10.76 -18.17 3.79
#